data_AF-A0A553IHV7-F1
#
_entry.id   AF-A0A553IHV7-F1
#
_cell.length_a   1.000
_cell.length_b   1.000
_cell.length_c   1.000
_cell.angle_alpha   90.00
_cell.angle_beta   90.00
_cell.angle_gamma   90.00
#
_symmetry.space_group_name_H-M   'P 1'
#
loop_
_entity.id
_entity.type
_entity.pdbx_description
1 polymer ?
#
loop_
_entity_poly.entity_id
_entity_poly.type
_entity_poly.pdbx_seq_one_letter_code
_entity_poly.pdbx_strand_id
1 'polypeptide(L)'
;MRKNQTFELVLTSIFVALIFLMGMVPQIGFITIVPGNPITILHIPVLIAAVLLSFKYFWIPGLAFGVVSLIQAAMNPVGLNIAFINPLVSILPRVLFVFAVFFLFRLFKILKNTKFGSFIIIALVAAITGVAIFEGTFVVFSNLSDNANYIIAGAIILVFVGLYVYLYLKHDFKSLVVTSIFIIGTLIHTFLVLASVALFSYDAFFEVFQTDQVMDVIVFIVGFNGLTEAVIAALIGTPIYLALQRVPLVQQKLAKF
;
A
#
# COMPACT_ATOMS: atom_id res chain seq x y z
N MET A 1 17.96 0.78 -29.65
CA MET A 1 17.27 0.24 -28.44
C MET A 1 16.26 -0.82 -28.88
N ARG A 2 16.09 -1.93 -28.15
CA ARG A 2 15.07 -2.95 -28.48
C ARG A 2 13.68 -2.37 -28.17
N LYS A 3 12.68 -2.55 -29.05
CA LYS A 3 11.31 -1.96 -28.95
C LYS A 3 10.67 -2.06 -27.55
N ASN A 4 10.89 -3.17 -26.83
CA ASN A 4 10.37 -3.37 -25.48
C ASN A 4 11.05 -2.50 -24.41
N GLN A 5 12.33 -2.18 -24.56
CA GLN A 5 13.05 -1.32 -23.60
C GLN A 5 12.59 0.13 -23.70
N THR A 6 12.32 0.62 -24.91
CA THR A 6 11.78 1.96 -25.14
C THR A 6 10.36 2.08 -24.56
N PHE A 7 9.52 1.07 -24.77
CA PHE A 7 8.17 1.04 -24.20
C PHE A 7 8.19 1.08 -22.66
N GLU A 8 9.02 0.27 -22.01
CA GLU A 8 9.13 0.28 -20.54
C GLU A 8 9.62 1.62 -20.00
N LEU A 9 10.61 2.23 -20.66
CA LEU A 9 11.10 3.55 -20.27
C LEU A 9 9.98 4.61 -20.34
N VAL A 10 9.18 4.60 -21.41
CA VAL A 10 8.04 5.51 -21.56
C VAL A 10 6.97 5.24 -20.50
N LEU A 11 6.63 3.96 -20.26
CA LEU A 11 5.65 3.59 -19.25
C LEU A 11 6.10 4.02 -17.84
N THR A 12 7.37 3.82 -17.50
CA THR A 12 7.95 4.31 -16.25
C THR A 12 7.85 5.84 -16.17
N SER A 13 8.15 6.54 -17.25
CA SER A 13 8.05 8.01 -17.30
C SER A 13 6.62 8.51 -17.07
N ILE A 14 5.62 7.80 -17.62
CA ILE A 14 4.20 8.11 -17.38
C ILE A 14 3.84 7.93 -15.91
N PHE A 15 4.25 6.82 -15.27
CA PHE A 15 4.00 6.60 -13.84
C PHE A 15 4.70 7.65 -12.97
N VAL A 16 5.95 8.00 -13.28
CA VAL A 16 6.67 9.06 -12.56
C VAL A 16 5.95 10.40 -12.70
N ALA A 17 5.55 10.78 -13.92
CA ALA A 17 4.80 12.00 -14.15
C ALA A 17 3.47 12.01 -13.39
N LEU A 18 2.75 10.88 -13.37
CA LEU A 18 1.51 10.73 -12.61
C LEU A 18 1.73 10.88 -11.10
N ILE A 19 2.79 10.28 -10.56
CA ILE A 19 3.16 10.38 -9.14
C ILE A 19 3.50 11.82 -8.76
N PHE A 20 4.27 12.53 -9.59
CA PHE A 20 4.55 13.95 -9.40
C PHE A 20 3.28 14.79 -9.47
N LEU A 21 2.41 14.55 -10.45
CA LEU A 21 1.14 15.27 -10.57
C LEU A 21 0.25 15.05 -9.33
N MET A 22 0.01 13.80 -8.95
CA MET A 22 -0.84 13.47 -7.80
C MET A 22 -0.27 13.96 -6.47
N GLY A 23 1.05 14.09 -6.37
CA GLY A 23 1.70 14.51 -5.13
C GLY A 23 1.94 16.00 -5.03
N MET A 24 2.01 16.72 -6.15
CA MET A 24 2.15 18.17 -6.14
C MET A 24 0.81 18.89 -6.15
N VAL A 25 -0.27 18.22 -6.58
CA VAL A 25 -1.62 18.80 -6.57
C VAL A 25 -2.35 18.41 -5.27
N PRO A 26 -2.71 19.40 -4.41
CA PRO A 26 -3.48 19.13 -3.19
C PRO A 26 -4.80 18.42 -3.50
N GLN A 27 -5.27 17.57 -2.58
CA GLN A 27 -6.55 16.84 -2.64
C GLN A 27 -6.68 15.74 -3.71
N ILE A 28 -5.71 15.53 -4.60
CA ILE A 28 -5.73 14.40 -5.56
C ILE A 28 -5.03 13.16 -4.97
N GLY A 29 -3.83 13.33 -4.41
CA GLY A 29 -3.05 12.24 -3.81
C GLY A 29 -3.42 11.89 -2.37
N PHE A 30 -4.14 12.79 -1.69
CA PHE A 30 -4.52 12.68 -0.28
C PHE A 30 -6.01 13.04 -0.14
N ILE A 31 -6.86 12.07 0.16
CA ILE A 31 -8.26 12.33 0.47
C ILE A 31 -8.39 12.36 1.99
N THR A 32 -8.70 13.53 2.55
CA THR A 32 -9.02 13.67 3.97
C THR A 32 -10.49 13.31 4.19
N ILE A 33 -10.80 12.02 4.35
CA ILE A 33 -12.16 11.56 4.67
C ILE A 33 -12.51 11.88 6.13
N VAL A 34 -11.50 11.96 7.01
CA VAL A 34 -11.63 12.30 8.43
C VAL A 34 -10.78 13.54 8.75
N PRO A 35 -11.32 14.54 9.47
CA PRO A 35 -10.55 15.71 9.88
C PRO A 35 -9.29 15.31 10.65
N GLY A 36 -8.12 15.75 10.16
CA GLY A 36 -6.82 15.49 10.80
C GLY A 36 -6.08 14.24 10.35
N ASN A 37 -6.64 13.42 9.44
CA ASN A 37 -5.99 12.17 9.01
C ASN A 37 -6.13 11.94 7.49
N PRO A 38 -5.16 12.38 6.67
CA PRO A 38 -5.20 12.21 5.23
C PRO A 38 -4.97 10.74 4.83
N ILE A 39 -5.96 10.14 4.15
CA ILE A 39 -5.82 8.83 3.52
C ILE A 39 -5.03 9.03 2.22
N THR A 40 -3.94 8.28 2.07
CA THR A 40 -3.07 8.40 0.89
C THR A 40 -3.59 7.50 -0.24
N ILE A 41 -3.74 8.06 -1.44
CA ILE A 41 -4.05 7.29 -2.67
C ILE A 41 -2.80 7.21 -3.58
N LEU A 42 -1.79 8.03 -3.26
CA LEU A 42 -0.58 8.18 -4.07
C LEU A 42 0.27 6.90 -4.19
N HIS A 43 0.12 5.96 -3.26
CA HIS A 43 0.80 4.66 -3.35
C HIS A 43 0.15 3.72 -4.38
N ILE A 44 -1.10 3.95 -4.83
CA ILE A 44 -1.78 3.07 -5.81
C ILE A 44 -1.08 3.07 -7.19
N PRO A 45 -0.78 4.23 -7.82
CA PRO A 45 0.01 4.24 -9.06
C PRO A 45 1.36 3.53 -8.91
N VAL A 46 1.98 3.66 -7.73
CA VAL A 46 3.26 3.03 -7.41
C VAL A 46 3.12 1.50 -7.34
N LEU A 47 2.07 0.99 -6.69
CA LEU A 47 1.73 -0.44 -6.67
C LEU A 47 1.53 -1.00 -8.09
N ILE A 48 0.73 -0.29 -8.90
CA ILE A 48 0.47 -0.69 -10.29
C ILE A 48 1.78 -0.74 -11.08
N ALA A 49 2.61 0.30 -10.95
CA ALA A 49 3.89 0.38 -11.63
C ALA A 49 4.85 -0.74 -11.18
N ALA A 50 4.90 -1.03 -9.88
CA ALA A 50 5.73 -2.11 -9.34
C ALA A 50 5.33 -3.47 -9.93
N VAL A 51 4.03 -3.75 -10.07
CA VAL A 51 3.54 -5.02 -10.60
C VAL A 51 3.69 -5.13 -12.13
N LEU A 52 3.63 -4.02 -12.86
CA LEU A 52 3.72 -4.00 -14.34
C LEU A 52 5.14 -3.88 -14.90
N LEU A 53 6.02 -3.17 -14.21
CA LEU A 53 7.37 -2.89 -14.70
C LEU A 53 8.30 -4.09 -14.50
N SER A 54 9.39 -4.12 -15.27
CA SER A 54 10.42 -5.16 -15.15
C SER A 54 11.37 -4.83 -13.99
N PHE A 55 12.19 -5.82 -13.60
CA PHE A 55 13.20 -5.65 -12.54
C PHE A 55 14.13 -4.45 -12.75
N LYS A 56 14.32 -4.00 -14.00
CA LYS A 56 15.17 -2.85 -14.30
C LYS A 56 14.54 -1.51 -13.90
N TYR A 57 13.21 -1.38 -13.95
CA TYR A 57 12.53 -0.10 -13.84
C TYR A 57 11.53 0.01 -12.68
N PHE A 58 11.15 -1.11 -12.06
CA PHE A 58 10.09 -1.12 -11.04
C PHE A 58 10.38 -0.24 -9.82
N TRP A 59 11.65 -0.03 -9.47
CA TRP A 59 12.08 0.76 -8.30
C TRP A 59 11.98 2.28 -8.52
N ILE A 60 12.00 2.73 -9.78
CA ILE A 60 11.99 4.16 -10.14
C ILE A 60 10.71 4.87 -9.63
N PRO A 61 9.50 4.33 -9.80
CA PRO A 61 8.28 4.86 -9.17
C PRO A 61 8.39 5.04 -7.66
N GLY A 62 9.02 4.10 -6.94
CA GLY A 62 9.21 4.20 -5.49
C GLY A 62 10.15 5.34 -5.11
N LEU A 63 11.24 5.51 -5.87
CA LEU A 63 12.14 6.64 -5.68
C LEU A 63 11.44 7.98 -5.98
N ALA A 64 10.66 8.05 -7.07
CA ALA A 64 9.89 9.24 -7.41
C ALA A 64 8.88 9.59 -6.30
N PHE A 65 8.18 8.60 -5.75
CA PHE A 65 7.27 8.78 -4.62
C PHE A 65 8.02 9.30 -3.37
N GLY A 66 9.20 8.77 -3.08
CA GLY A 66 10.05 9.25 -1.99
C GLY A 66 10.46 10.71 -2.17
N VAL A 67 10.93 11.07 -3.37
CA VAL A 67 11.32 12.46 -3.72
C VAL A 67 10.13 13.41 -3.63
N VAL A 68 8.96 13.01 -4.13
CA VAL A 68 7.73 13.79 -4.03
C VAL A 68 7.31 14.00 -2.57
N SER A 69 7.45 12.97 -1.72
CA SER A 69 7.20 13.08 -0.28
C SER A 69 8.16 14.06 0.40
N LEU A 70 9.45 14.03 0.02
CA LEU A 70 10.48 14.95 0.51
C LEU A 70 10.18 16.40 0.12
N ILE A 71 9.82 16.64 -1.15
CA ILE A 71 9.48 17.97 -1.66
C ILE A 71 8.25 18.52 -0.92
N GLN A 72 7.20 17.72 -0.75
CA GLN A 72 6.02 18.15 -0.01
C GLN A 72 6.33 18.49 1.45
N ALA A 73 7.14 17.67 2.11
CA ALA A 73 7.58 17.92 3.47
C ALA A 73 8.37 19.23 3.60
N ALA A 74 9.24 19.54 2.63
CA ALA A 74 10.00 20.78 2.61
C ALA A 74 9.12 22.02 2.33
N MET A 75 8.03 21.86 1.55
CA MET A 75 7.11 22.96 1.23
C MET A 75 6.10 23.24 2.34
N ASN A 76 5.71 22.23 3.13
CA ASN A 76 4.73 22.36 4.21
C ASN A 76 5.09 21.47 5.42
N PRO A 77 6.06 21.89 6.25
CA PRO A 77 6.57 21.11 7.37
C PRO A 77 5.65 21.23 8.60
N VAL A 78 4.46 20.61 8.54
CA VAL A 78 3.48 20.63 9.63
C VAL A 78 3.18 19.21 10.12
N GLY A 79 3.18 19.02 11.45
CA GLY A 79 2.91 17.73 12.08
C GLY A 79 3.89 16.65 11.62
N LEU A 80 3.37 15.48 11.24
CA LEU A 80 4.21 14.34 10.84
C LEU A 80 5.06 14.64 9.59
N ASN A 81 4.69 15.63 8.76
CA ASN A 81 5.44 16.01 7.57
C ASN A 81 6.89 16.42 7.88
N ILE A 82 7.16 16.94 9.09
CA ILE A 82 8.51 17.33 9.53
C ILE A 82 9.48 16.14 9.45
N ALA A 83 9.03 14.95 9.86
CA ALA A 83 9.84 13.73 9.79
C ALA A 83 10.29 13.39 8.37
N PHE A 84 9.47 13.71 7.36
CA PHE A 84 9.74 13.38 5.97
C PHE A 84 10.76 14.30 5.27
N ILE A 85 11.21 15.37 5.93
CA ILE A 85 12.38 16.15 5.50
C ILE A 85 13.64 15.27 5.51
N ASN A 86 13.71 14.29 6.41
CA ASN A 86 14.78 13.32 6.43
C ASN A 86 14.62 12.31 5.26
N PRO A 87 15.59 12.19 4.34
CA PRO A 87 15.53 11.22 3.23
C PRO A 87 15.42 9.76 3.68
N LEU A 88 15.91 9.43 4.90
CA LEU A 88 15.77 8.09 5.48
C LEU A 88 14.31 7.79 5.88
N VAL A 89 13.52 8.83 6.14
CA VAL A 89 12.10 8.69 6.43
C VAL A 89 11.27 8.81 5.16
N SER A 90 11.63 9.68 4.20
CA SER A 90 10.86 9.88 2.97
C SER A 90 11.19 8.91 1.85
N ILE A 91 12.46 8.68 1.53
CA ILE A 91 12.86 7.91 0.33
C ILE A 91 13.00 6.42 0.65
N LEU A 92 13.71 6.08 1.71
CA LEU A 92 14.06 4.70 2.06
C LEU A 92 12.82 3.78 2.16
N PRO A 93 11.79 4.07 2.98
CA PRO A 93 10.64 3.18 3.08
C PRO A 93 9.85 3.05 1.78
N ARG A 94 9.84 4.07 0.91
CA ARG A 94 9.12 4.03 -0.38
C ARG A 94 9.81 3.12 -1.38
N VAL A 95 11.14 3.14 -1.41
CA VAL A 95 11.92 2.22 -2.22
C VAL A 95 11.75 0.79 -1.66
N LEU A 96 11.93 0.58 -0.36
CA LEU A 96 11.77 -0.74 0.27
C LEU A 96 10.38 -1.34 0.04
N PHE A 97 9.33 -0.52 0.18
CA PHE A 97 7.95 -0.89 -0.12
C PHE A 97 7.79 -1.42 -1.55
N VAL A 98 8.35 -0.73 -2.54
CA VAL A 98 8.27 -1.14 -3.94
C VAL A 98 9.00 -2.45 -4.20
N PHE A 99 10.15 -2.66 -3.57
CA PHE A 99 10.85 -3.94 -3.59
C PHE A 99 10.03 -5.06 -2.96
N ALA A 100 9.44 -4.82 -1.80
CA ALA A 100 8.58 -5.79 -1.12
C ALA A 100 7.39 -6.20 -2.01
N VAL A 101 6.68 -5.23 -2.58
CA VAL A 101 5.53 -5.45 -3.49
C VAL A 101 5.94 -6.24 -4.72
N PHE A 102 7.05 -5.88 -5.35
CA PHE A 102 7.54 -6.52 -6.57
C PHE A 102 7.85 -8.01 -6.35
N PHE A 103 8.57 -8.32 -5.28
CA PHE A 103 8.89 -9.72 -4.95
C PHE A 103 7.68 -10.49 -4.46
N LEU A 104 6.82 -9.87 -3.64
CA LEU A 104 5.59 -10.49 -3.18
C LEU A 104 4.66 -10.86 -4.34
N PHE A 105 4.55 -9.99 -5.36
CA PHE A 105 3.76 -10.28 -6.55
C PHE A 105 4.27 -11.52 -7.29
N ARG A 106 5.59 -11.65 -7.45
CA ARG A 106 6.21 -12.82 -8.08
C ARG A 106 5.98 -14.08 -7.26
N LEU A 107 6.15 -14.00 -5.94
CA LEU A 107 5.88 -15.10 -5.02
C LEU A 107 4.42 -15.56 -5.15
N PHE A 108 3.47 -14.62 -5.15
CA PHE A 108 2.05 -14.95 -5.25
C PHE A 108 1.67 -15.50 -6.62
N LYS A 109 2.31 -15.04 -7.71
CA LYS A 109 2.18 -15.67 -9.03
C LYS A 109 2.61 -17.13 -9.02
N ILE A 110 3.76 -17.44 -8.40
CA ILE A 110 4.28 -18.81 -8.29
C ILE A 110 3.34 -19.66 -7.44
N LEU A 111 2.93 -19.16 -6.27
CA LEU A 111 2.01 -19.85 -5.37
C LEU A 111 0.67 -20.14 -6.06
N LYS A 112 0.12 -19.17 -6.80
CA LYS A 112 -1.16 -19.29 -7.50
C LYS A 112 -1.19 -20.44 -8.51
N ASN A 113 -0.05 -20.83 -9.07
CA ASN A 113 0.04 -21.92 -10.04
C ASN A 113 0.02 -23.33 -9.40
N THR A 114 -0.03 -23.42 -8.08
CA THR A 114 -0.13 -24.70 -7.35
C THR A 114 -1.59 -25.12 -7.14
N LYS A 115 -1.84 -26.41 -6.90
CA LYS A 115 -3.18 -26.99 -6.69
C LYS A 115 -4.01 -26.26 -5.62
N PHE A 116 -3.37 -25.79 -4.54
CA PHE A 116 -4.01 -25.07 -3.44
C PHE A 116 -3.60 -23.59 -3.37
N GLY A 117 -2.97 -23.06 -4.43
CA GLY A 117 -2.38 -21.72 -4.43
C GLY A 117 -3.35 -20.60 -4.07
N SER A 118 -4.57 -20.67 -4.60
CA SER A 118 -5.62 -19.69 -4.30
C SER A 118 -5.98 -19.67 -2.82
N PHE A 119 -6.12 -20.85 -2.21
CA PHE A 119 -6.48 -20.99 -0.80
C PHE A 119 -5.35 -20.46 0.10
N ILE A 120 -4.10 -20.78 -0.23
CA ILE A 120 -2.93 -20.30 0.51
C ILE A 120 -2.87 -18.77 0.49
N ILE A 121 -3.04 -18.15 -0.68
CA ILE A 121 -3.02 -16.68 -0.80
C ILE A 121 -4.16 -16.04 0.00
N ILE A 122 -5.38 -16.59 -0.09
CA ILE A 122 -6.52 -16.06 0.67
C ILE A 122 -6.27 -16.18 2.17
N ALA A 123 -5.79 -17.35 2.64
CA ALA A 123 -5.48 -17.58 4.04
C ALA A 123 -4.39 -16.64 4.56
N LEU A 124 -3.31 -16.43 3.79
CA LEU A 124 -2.23 -15.50 4.15
C LEU A 124 -2.74 -14.06 4.27
N VAL A 125 -3.48 -13.57 3.27
CA VAL A 125 -4.04 -12.21 3.30
C VAL A 125 -4.97 -12.06 4.48
N ALA A 126 -5.90 -13.01 4.66
CA ALA A 126 -6.88 -12.98 5.75
C ALA A 126 -6.22 -13.04 7.13
N ALA A 127 -5.13 -13.81 7.29
CA ALA A 127 -4.38 -13.86 8.55
C ALA A 127 -3.69 -12.53 8.86
N ILE A 128 -2.97 -11.95 7.89
CA ILE A 128 -2.26 -10.66 8.07
C ILE A 128 -3.26 -9.54 8.38
N THR A 129 -4.34 -9.44 7.60
CA THR A 129 -5.37 -8.42 7.82
C THR A 129 -6.15 -8.70 9.11
N GLY A 130 -6.38 -9.97 9.44
CA GLY A 130 -7.06 -10.38 10.66
C GLY A 130 -6.30 -9.95 11.91
N VAL A 131 -4.98 -10.18 11.95
CA VAL A 131 -4.11 -9.70 13.03
C VAL A 131 -4.11 -8.17 13.10
N ALA A 132 -3.97 -7.49 11.96
CA ALA A 132 -3.99 -6.02 11.93
C ALA A 132 -5.32 -5.44 12.45
N ILE A 133 -6.46 -6.01 12.06
CA ILE A 133 -7.79 -5.61 12.56
C ILE A 133 -7.92 -5.89 14.05
N PHE A 134 -7.52 -7.09 14.48
CA PHE A 134 -7.65 -7.53 15.85
C PHE A 134 -6.88 -6.59 16.78
N GLU A 135 -5.57 -6.45 16.56
CA GLU A 135 -4.71 -5.60 17.37
C GLU A 135 -5.12 -4.12 17.27
N GLY A 136 -5.47 -3.64 16.07
CA GLY A 136 -5.97 -2.28 15.87
C GLY A 136 -7.24 -1.99 16.67
N THR A 137 -8.17 -2.95 16.76
CA THR A 137 -9.42 -2.80 17.52
C THR A 137 -9.16 -2.63 19.02
N PHE A 138 -8.22 -3.40 19.59
CA PHE A 138 -7.86 -3.29 21.01
C PHE A 138 -7.25 -1.94 21.37
N VAL A 139 -6.53 -1.30 20.44
CA VAL A 139 -6.00 0.05 20.64
C VAL A 139 -7.08 1.11 20.49
N VAL A 140 -7.94 1.02 19.45
CA VAL A 140 -9.02 2.00 19.18
C VAL A 140 -10.04 2.02 20.31
N PHE A 141 -10.45 0.84 20.76
CA PHE A 141 -11.54 0.65 21.72
C PHE A 141 -11.01 0.23 23.09
N SER A 142 -9.85 0.77 23.48
CA SER A 142 -9.20 0.49 24.77
C SER A 142 -10.08 0.82 25.99
N ASN A 143 -11.07 1.70 25.83
CA ASN A 143 -12.04 2.07 26.87
C ASN A 143 -13.22 1.07 27.01
N LEU A 144 -13.38 0.13 26.09
CA LEU A 144 -14.42 -0.89 26.14
C LEU A 144 -13.92 -2.14 26.88
N SER A 145 -14.86 -3.02 27.27
CA SER A 145 -14.49 -4.31 27.84
C SER A 145 -13.85 -5.22 26.78
N ASP A 146 -12.94 -6.09 27.21
CA ASP A 146 -12.26 -7.04 26.32
C ASP A 146 -13.27 -7.83 25.48
N ASN A 147 -14.37 -8.29 26.08
CA ASN A 147 -15.44 -9.01 25.39
C ASN A 147 -16.05 -8.19 24.24
N ALA A 148 -16.26 -6.89 24.42
CA ALA A 148 -16.76 -6.02 23.36
C ALA A 148 -15.72 -5.87 22.24
N ASN A 149 -14.44 -5.74 22.59
CA ASN A 149 -13.35 -5.66 21.61
C ASN A 149 -13.23 -6.92 20.75
N TYR A 150 -13.33 -8.12 21.36
CA TYR A 150 -13.37 -9.39 20.62
C TYR A 150 -14.54 -9.46 19.63
N ILE A 151 -15.74 -9.02 20.03
CA ILE A 151 -16.93 -9.03 19.17
C ILE A 151 -16.78 -8.05 17.99
N ILE A 152 -16.32 -6.83 18.27
CA ILE A 152 -16.11 -5.80 17.25
C ILE A 152 -15.04 -6.24 16.25
N ALA A 153 -13.89 -6.72 16.74
CA ALA A 153 -12.81 -7.24 15.91
C ALA A 153 -13.31 -8.38 15.01
N GLY A 154 -14.04 -9.35 15.58
CA GLY A 154 -14.63 -10.45 14.83
C GLY A 154 -15.58 -9.98 13.72
N ALA A 155 -16.44 -9.00 14.00
CA ALA A 155 -17.36 -8.43 13.01
C ALA A 155 -16.61 -7.73 11.86
N ILE A 156 -15.59 -6.91 12.17
CA ILE A 156 -14.80 -6.20 11.16
C ILE A 156 -14.01 -7.20 10.31
N ILE A 157 -13.40 -8.24 10.91
CA ILE A 157 -12.69 -9.30 10.19
C ILE A 157 -13.64 -10.02 9.24
N LEU A 158 -14.84 -10.39 9.69
CA LEU A 158 -15.83 -11.05 8.84
C LEU A 158 -16.25 -10.19 7.66
N VAL A 159 -16.49 -8.89 7.88
CA VAL A 159 -16.84 -7.95 6.80
C VAL A 159 -15.67 -7.79 5.83
N PHE A 160 -14.46 -7.59 6.32
CA PHE A 160 -13.28 -7.37 5.49
C PHE A 160 -12.93 -8.61 4.66
N VAL A 161 -12.82 -9.77 5.30
CA VAL A 161 -12.52 -11.03 4.62
C VAL A 161 -13.65 -11.43 3.68
N GLY A 162 -14.91 -11.22 4.10
CA GLY A 162 -16.09 -11.42 3.26
C GLY A 162 -16.06 -10.55 2.00
N LEU A 163 -15.75 -9.26 2.14
CA LEU A 163 -15.57 -8.34 1.02
C LEU A 163 -14.43 -8.78 0.11
N TYR A 164 -13.27 -9.13 0.68
CA TYR A 164 -12.12 -9.60 -0.08
C TYR A 164 -12.42 -10.86 -0.90
N VAL A 165 -13.08 -11.86 -0.29
CA VAL A 165 -13.53 -13.08 -0.98
C VAL A 165 -14.60 -12.75 -2.02
N TYR A 166 -15.55 -11.88 -1.72
CA TYR A 166 -16.57 -11.41 -2.66
C TYR A 166 -15.94 -10.76 -3.89
N LEU A 167 -14.97 -9.86 -3.70
CA LEU A 167 -14.22 -9.24 -4.79
C LEU A 167 -13.52 -10.31 -5.63
N TYR A 168 -12.87 -11.30 -5.02
CA TYR A 168 -12.27 -12.41 -5.76
C TYR A 168 -13.29 -13.20 -6.62
N LEU A 169 -14.49 -13.42 -6.11
CA LEU A 169 -15.55 -14.15 -6.85
C LEU A 169 -16.13 -13.32 -8.00
N LYS A 170 -16.06 -11.99 -7.94
CA LYS A 170 -16.59 -11.11 -8.99
C LYS A 170 -15.70 -11.11 -10.24
N HIS A 171 -16.33 -11.22 -11.41
CA HIS A 171 -15.64 -11.37 -12.70
C HIS A 171 -14.66 -10.22 -13.03
N ASP A 172 -14.96 -9.01 -12.57
CA ASP A 172 -14.14 -7.79 -12.81
C ASP A 172 -12.88 -7.70 -11.95
N PHE A 173 -12.72 -8.60 -10.96
CA PHE A 173 -11.61 -8.62 -9.99
C PHE A 173 -10.87 -9.97 -9.97
N LYS A 174 -11.03 -10.78 -11.03
CA LYS A 174 -10.52 -12.16 -11.15
C LYS A 174 -9.03 -12.35 -10.82
N SER A 175 -8.22 -11.29 -10.86
CA SER A 175 -6.82 -11.35 -10.45
C SER A 175 -6.69 -11.34 -8.93
N LEU A 176 -6.93 -12.51 -8.30
CA LEU A 176 -6.70 -12.73 -6.86
C LEU A 176 -5.36 -12.14 -6.44
N VAL A 177 -4.29 -12.50 -7.17
CA VAL A 177 -2.93 -12.06 -6.88
C VAL A 177 -2.82 -10.54 -6.79
N VAL A 178 -3.42 -9.79 -7.72
CA VAL A 178 -3.29 -8.33 -7.75
C VAL A 178 -4.06 -7.70 -6.60
N THR A 179 -5.29 -8.15 -6.36
CA THR A 179 -6.09 -7.71 -5.20
C THR A 179 -5.35 -7.96 -3.89
N SER A 180 -4.76 -9.15 -3.72
CA SER A 180 -3.96 -9.49 -2.53
C SER A 180 -2.74 -8.60 -2.37
N ILE A 181 -2.04 -8.28 -3.47
CA ILE A 181 -0.86 -7.41 -3.46
C ILE A 181 -1.25 -5.97 -3.12
N PHE A 182 -2.43 -5.50 -3.53
CA PHE A 182 -2.84 -4.14 -3.21
C PHE A 182 -3.24 -4.02 -1.75
N ILE A 183 -3.81 -5.07 -1.16
CA ILE A 183 -4.07 -5.12 0.28
C ILE A 183 -2.76 -5.18 1.08
N ILE A 184 -1.95 -6.22 0.87
CA ILE A 184 -0.73 -6.43 1.66
C ILE A 184 0.31 -5.34 1.39
N GLY A 185 0.45 -4.91 0.14
CA GLY A 185 1.38 -3.84 -0.23
C GLY A 185 1.08 -2.55 0.54
N THR A 186 -0.19 -2.17 0.64
CA THR A 186 -0.60 -0.98 1.38
C THR A 186 -0.25 -1.09 2.87
N LEU A 187 -0.52 -2.25 3.50
CA LEU A 187 -0.14 -2.48 4.90
C LEU A 187 1.40 -2.41 5.09
N ILE A 188 2.16 -3.00 4.18
CA ILE A 188 3.63 -2.93 4.20
C ILE A 188 4.10 -1.48 4.07
N HIS A 189 3.51 -0.69 3.17
CA HIS A 189 3.85 0.72 3.02
C HIS A 189 3.61 1.49 4.32
N THR A 190 2.41 1.39 4.89
CA THR A 190 2.04 2.09 6.14
C THR A 190 2.98 1.69 7.28
N PHE A 191 3.24 0.40 7.44
CA PHE A 191 4.18 -0.10 8.44
C PHE A 191 5.60 0.46 8.23
N LEU A 192 6.16 0.35 7.01
CA LEU A 192 7.53 0.81 6.73
C LEU A 192 7.70 2.31 6.95
N VAL A 193 6.69 3.10 6.58
CA VAL A 193 6.72 4.56 6.80
C VAL A 193 6.75 4.87 8.28
N LEU A 194 5.82 4.33 9.08
CA LEU A 194 5.74 4.63 10.51
C LEU A 194 6.95 4.09 11.27
N ALA A 195 7.43 2.89 10.91
CA ALA A 195 8.66 2.33 11.45
C ALA A 195 9.86 3.23 11.14
N SER A 196 9.96 3.77 9.92
CA SER A 196 11.05 4.69 9.56
C SER A 196 10.96 6.01 10.31
N VAL A 197 9.75 6.55 10.52
CA VAL A 197 9.55 7.75 11.36
C VAL A 197 10.02 7.47 12.79
N ALA A 198 9.58 6.36 13.39
CA ALA A 198 9.96 6.00 14.75
C ALA A 198 11.47 5.77 14.92
N LEU A 199 12.14 5.20 13.91
CA LEU A 199 13.59 4.89 13.97
C LEU A 199 14.49 6.10 13.67
N PHE A 200 14.10 6.97 12.73
CA PHE A 200 14.98 8.03 12.21
C PHE A 200 14.49 9.45 12.51
N SER A 201 13.32 9.60 13.15
CA SER A 201 12.72 10.90 13.52
C SER A 201 11.80 10.74 14.73
N TYR A 202 12.33 10.16 15.81
CA TYR A 202 11.58 9.90 17.03
C TYR A 202 11.00 11.17 17.67
N ASP A 203 11.72 12.28 17.66
CA ASP A 203 11.21 13.54 18.23
C ASP A 203 9.93 14.01 17.52
N ALA A 204 9.92 13.95 16.18
CA ALA A 204 8.74 14.28 15.38
C ALA A 204 7.61 13.25 15.56
N PHE A 205 7.94 11.99 15.83
CA PHE A 205 6.96 10.97 16.21
C PHE A 205 6.28 11.33 17.53
N PHE A 206 7.08 11.61 18.57
CA PHE A 206 6.60 11.92 19.91
C PHE A 206 5.81 13.23 19.94
N GLU A 207 6.24 14.26 19.19
CA GLU A 207 5.51 15.52 19.09
C GLU A 207 4.08 15.35 18.56
N VAL A 208 3.89 14.46 17.59
CA VAL A 208 2.59 14.21 16.95
C VAL A 208 1.72 13.28 17.77
N PHE A 209 2.27 12.17 18.27
CA PHE A 209 1.49 11.12 18.93
C PHE A 209 1.46 11.24 20.46
N GLN A 210 2.34 12.05 21.05
CA GLN A 210 2.42 12.35 22.48
C GLN A 210 2.51 11.09 23.36
N THR A 211 3.12 10.03 22.84
CA THR A 211 3.27 8.75 23.55
C THR A 211 4.59 8.07 23.19
N ASP A 212 5.17 7.39 24.17
CA ASP A 212 6.35 6.53 24.01
C ASP A 212 5.97 5.13 23.50
N GLN A 213 4.67 4.80 23.47
CA GLN A 213 4.14 3.52 23.01
C GLN A 213 4.15 3.44 21.47
N VAL A 214 5.35 3.38 20.90
CA VAL A 214 5.56 3.37 19.44
C VAL A 214 4.80 2.22 18.77
N MET A 215 4.85 1.01 19.36
CA MET A 215 4.23 -0.15 18.75
C MET A 215 2.70 -0.02 18.69
N ASP A 216 2.08 0.50 19.75
CA ASP A 216 0.63 0.66 19.84
C ASP A 216 0.13 1.65 18.78
N VAL A 217 0.87 2.75 18.57
CA VAL A 217 0.58 3.72 17.50
C VAL A 217 0.73 3.09 16.11
N ILE A 218 1.82 2.34 15.86
CA ILE A 218 2.04 1.69 14.56
C ILE A 218 0.92 0.70 14.28
N VAL A 219 0.62 -0.17 15.24
CA VAL A 219 -0.43 -1.17 15.16
C VAL A 219 -1.80 -0.52 14.92
N PHE A 220 -2.11 0.56 15.64
CA PHE A 220 -3.33 1.34 15.46
C PHE A 220 -3.45 1.90 14.04
N ILE A 221 -2.42 2.60 13.55
CA ILE A 221 -2.48 3.25 12.24
C ILE A 221 -2.52 2.20 11.12
N VAL A 222 -1.71 1.14 11.21
CA VAL A 222 -1.73 0.03 10.24
C VAL A 222 -3.10 -0.68 10.27
N GLY A 223 -3.62 -0.95 11.46
CA GLY A 223 -4.86 -1.68 11.71
C GLY A 223 -6.14 -0.89 11.42
N PHE A 224 -6.10 0.43 11.24
CA PHE A 224 -7.28 1.23 10.93
C PHE A 224 -7.14 2.01 9.62
N ASN A 225 -6.12 2.88 9.54
CA ASN A 225 -5.86 3.68 8.34
C ASN A 225 -5.34 2.80 7.21
N GLY A 226 -4.38 1.92 7.52
CA GLY A 226 -3.80 0.99 6.55
C GLY A 226 -4.84 0.05 5.93
N LEU A 227 -5.84 -0.40 6.69
CA LEU A 227 -6.94 -1.21 6.17
C LEU A 227 -7.88 -0.42 5.27
N THR A 228 -8.24 0.79 5.66
CA THR A 228 -9.11 1.65 4.85
C THR A 228 -8.44 1.95 3.51
N GLU A 229 -7.15 2.30 3.54
CA GLU A 229 -6.33 2.45 2.34
C GLU A 229 -6.25 1.15 1.54
N ALA A 230 -6.07 -0.01 2.20
CA ALA A 230 -5.97 -1.30 1.52
C ALA A 230 -7.24 -1.67 0.75
N VAL A 231 -8.43 -1.39 1.31
CA VAL A 231 -9.72 -1.59 0.62
C VAL A 231 -9.82 -0.69 -0.59
N ILE A 232 -9.51 0.60 -0.43
CA ILE A 232 -9.54 1.59 -1.52
C ILE A 232 -8.54 1.20 -2.63
N ALA A 233 -7.32 0.82 -2.24
CA ALA A 233 -6.27 0.35 -3.14
C ALA A 233 -6.74 -0.85 -3.95
N ALA A 234 -7.32 -1.86 -3.30
CA ALA A 234 -7.87 -3.04 -3.99
C ALA A 234 -9.03 -2.68 -4.94
N LEU A 235 -9.97 -1.83 -4.50
CA LEU A 235 -11.16 -1.46 -5.28
C LEU A 235 -10.83 -0.61 -6.51
N ILE A 236 -9.91 0.35 -6.37
CA ILE A 236 -9.53 1.27 -7.46
C ILE A 236 -8.45 0.62 -8.32
N GLY A 237 -7.44 0.06 -7.68
CA GLY A 237 -6.24 -0.34 -8.35
C GLY A 237 -6.40 -1.63 -9.18
N THR A 238 -7.13 -2.63 -8.67
CA THR A 238 -7.30 -3.90 -9.42
C THR A 238 -7.96 -3.67 -10.78
N PRO A 239 -9.06 -2.92 -10.90
CA PRO A 239 -9.66 -2.60 -12.21
C PRO A 239 -8.70 -1.84 -13.13
N ILE A 240 -7.94 -0.87 -12.62
CA ILE A 240 -6.96 -0.10 -13.42
C ILE A 240 -5.88 -1.06 -13.95
N TYR A 241 -5.34 -1.92 -13.11
CA TYR A 241 -4.36 -2.91 -13.53
C TYR A 241 -4.91 -3.82 -14.63
N LEU A 242 -6.13 -4.34 -14.46
CA LEU A 242 -6.77 -5.20 -15.46
C LEU A 242 -7.06 -4.47 -16.77
N ALA A 243 -7.42 -3.19 -16.72
CA ALA A 243 -7.57 -2.36 -17.91
C ALA A 243 -6.23 -2.18 -18.65
N LEU A 244 -5.14 -1.92 -17.91
CA LEU A 244 -3.80 -1.83 -18.49
C LEU A 244 -3.33 -3.15 -19.11
N GLN A 245 -3.75 -4.29 -18.55
CA GLN A 245 -3.50 -5.60 -19.16
C GLN A 245 -4.24 -5.81 -20.48
N ARG A 246 -5.19 -4.97 -20.89
CA ARG A 246 -5.82 -5.07 -22.23
C ARG A 246 -5.01 -4.37 -23.32
N VAL A 247 -4.00 -3.58 -22.94
CA VAL A 247 -3.12 -2.91 -23.89
C VAL A 247 -2.19 -3.95 -24.54
N PRO A 248 -2.18 -4.13 -25.87
CA PRO A 248 -1.45 -5.21 -26.55
C PRO A 248 0.05 -5.25 -26.22
N LEU A 249 0.67 -4.07 -26.05
CA LEU A 249 2.08 -3.95 -25.69
C LEU A 249 2.38 -4.42 -24.25
N VAL A 250 1.42 -4.24 -23.33
CA VAL A 250 1.52 -4.74 -21.95
C VAL A 250 1.30 -6.26 -21.92
N GLN A 251 0.36 -6.79 -22.72
CA GLN A 251 0.09 -8.23 -22.83
C GLN A 251 1.29 -9.03 -23.34
N GLN A 252 1.89 -8.59 -24.45
CA GLN A 252 3.03 -9.27 -25.06
C GLN A 252 4.23 -9.39 -24.11
N LYS A 253 4.33 -8.49 -23.14
CA LYS A 253 5.36 -8.52 -22.11
C LYS A 253 4.98 -9.44 -20.95
N LEU A 254 3.77 -9.33 -20.41
CA LEU A 254 3.32 -10.17 -19.31
C LEU A 254 3.31 -11.67 -19.67
N ALA A 255 3.11 -12.01 -20.94
CA ALA A 255 3.20 -13.38 -21.44
C ALA A 255 4.62 -13.99 -21.41
N LYS A 256 5.67 -13.17 -21.19
CA LYS A 256 7.07 -13.63 -21.05
C LYS A 256 7.50 -13.84 -19.59
N PHE A 257 6.60 -13.64 -18.63
CA PHE A 257 6.81 -13.79 -17.18
C PHE A 257 5.82 -14.77 -16.55
#